data_AF-W4LMG2-F1
#
_entry.id   AF-W4LMG2-F1
#
_cell.length_a   1.000
_cell.length_b   1.000
_cell.length_c   1.000
_cell.angle_alpha   90.00
_cell.angle_beta   90.00
_cell.angle_gamma   90.00
#
_symmetry.space_group_name_H-M   'P 1'
#
loop_
_entity.id
_entity.type
_entity.pdbx_description
1 polymer ?
#
loop_
_entity_poly.entity_id
_entity_poly.type
_entity_poly.pdbx_seq_one_letter_code
_entity_poly.pdbx_strand_id
1 'polypeptide(L)'
;MPESFLFDTVACSRWRRGDRGLRQKVEALAADAVLYTSVISVGELAFGVRKAPPEHREKLQQRTQEMIARFHSILGVTHAVAETYGMIVAQVHPGYHIGQNDYWIAAIALTHNLVLITNDSDFDRVFNLRKENWFV
;
A
#
# COMPACT_ATOMS: atom_id res chain seq x y z
N MET A 1 21.46 0.35 -2.76
CA MET A 1 20.41 1.29 -2.31
C MET A 1 19.62 0.59 -1.22
N PRO A 2 19.18 1.30 -0.17
CA PRO A 2 18.36 0.70 0.87
C PRO A 2 17.10 0.07 0.28
N GLU A 3 16.60 -0.99 0.92
CA GLU A 3 15.33 -1.61 0.53
C GLU A 3 14.17 -0.66 0.82
N SER A 4 13.28 -0.50 -0.16
CA SER A 4 12.17 0.46 -0.07
C SER A 4 10.85 -0.22 -0.44
N PHE A 5 9.89 -0.11 0.46
CA PHE A 5 8.65 -0.88 0.42
C PHE A 5 7.42 0.04 0.38
N LEU A 6 6.45 -0.26 -0.49
CA LEU A 6 5.15 0.40 -0.50
C LEU A 6 4.10 -0.51 0.13
N PHE A 7 3.39 -0.03 1.14
CA PHE A 7 2.29 -0.76 1.76
C PHE A 7 0.98 -0.36 1.11
N ASP A 8 0.29 -1.34 0.52
CA ASP A 8 -1.06 -1.15 0.00
C ASP A 8 -2.10 -1.09 1.13
N THR A 9 -3.37 -0.95 0.76
CA THR A 9 -4.46 -0.81 1.74
C THR A 9 -4.67 -2.05 2.58
N VAL A 10 -4.52 -3.26 2.01
CA VAL A 10 -4.67 -4.49 2.80
C VAL A 10 -3.53 -4.64 3.80
N ALA A 11 -2.29 -4.37 3.41
CA ALA A 11 -1.13 -4.38 4.30
C ALA A 11 -1.28 -3.35 5.42
N CYS A 12 -1.64 -2.11 5.11
CA CYS A 12 -1.91 -1.09 6.13
C CYS A 12 -3.06 -1.49 7.07
N SER A 13 -4.16 -2.00 6.53
CA SER A 13 -5.31 -2.44 7.33
C SER A 13 -4.94 -3.58 8.28
N ARG A 14 -4.09 -4.51 7.84
CA ARG A 14 -3.56 -5.61 8.67
C ARG A 14 -2.61 -5.10 9.74
N TRP A 15 -1.66 -4.21 9.40
CA TRP A 15 -0.76 -3.60 10.38
C TRP A 15 -1.53 -2.89 11.48
N ARG A 16 -2.51 -2.04 11.10
CA ARG A 16 -3.39 -1.34 12.04
C ARG A 16 -4.14 -2.29 12.98
N ARG A 17 -4.47 -3.50 12.53
CA ARG A 17 -5.12 -4.55 13.33
C ARG A 17 -4.15 -5.35 14.20
N GLY A 18 -2.85 -5.13 14.07
CA GLY A 18 -1.82 -5.80 14.87
C GLY A 18 -1.39 -7.15 14.30
N ASP A 19 -1.42 -7.30 12.98
CA ASP A 19 -0.90 -8.49 12.29
C ASP A 19 0.55 -8.81 12.72
N ARG A 20 0.78 -10.04 13.18
CA ARG A 20 2.05 -10.44 13.80
C ARG A 20 3.15 -10.64 12.77
N GLY A 21 2.88 -11.33 11.66
CA GLY A 21 3.86 -11.54 10.60
C GLY A 21 4.34 -10.24 10.00
N LEU A 22 3.43 -9.31 9.74
CA LEU A 22 3.79 -7.99 9.22
C LEU A 22 4.68 -7.22 10.20
N ARG A 23 4.37 -7.25 11.50
CA ARG A 23 5.21 -6.62 12.54
C ARG A 23 6.59 -7.26 12.62
N GLN A 24 6.66 -8.59 12.68
CA GLN A 24 7.93 -9.32 12.73
C GLN A 24 8.79 -9.02 11.50
N LYS A 25 8.19 -8.96 10.32
CA LYS A 25 8.90 -8.61 9.08
C LYS A 25 9.45 -7.19 9.16
N VAL A 26 8.64 -6.21 9.55
CA VAL A 26 9.09 -4.82 9.72
C VAL A 26 10.21 -4.71 10.75
N GLU A 27 10.12 -5.42 11.88
CA GLU A 27 11.14 -5.41 12.93
C GLU A 27 12.45 -6.11 12.51
N ALA A 28 12.39 -7.03 11.54
CA ALA A 28 13.54 -7.75 11.01
C ALA A 28 14.24 -7.04 9.84
N LEU A 29 13.69 -5.94 9.33
CA LEU A 29 14.30 -5.18 8.24
C LEU A 29 15.63 -4.55 8.67
N ALA A 30 16.50 -4.32 7.69
CA ALA A 30 17.70 -3.53 7.90
C ALA A 30 17.36 -2.12 8.40
N ALA A 31 18.24 -1.52 9.20
CA ALA A 31 18.00 -0.22 9.83
C ALA A 31 17.82 0.94 8.82
N ASP A 32 18.32 0.77 7.60
CA ASP A 32 18.20 1.72 6.51
C ASP A 32 17.01 1.43 5.57
N ALA A 33 16.22 0.37 5.82
CA ALA A 33 15.02 0.08 5.04
C ALA A 33 13.98 1.19 5.20
N VAL A 34 13.31 1.55 4.10
CA VAL A 34 12.39 2.68 4.04
C VAL A 34 10.97 2.21 3.73
N LEU A 35 10.02 2.62 4.57
CA LEU A 35 8.62 2.24 4.45
C LEU A 35 7.80 3.41 3.91
N TYR A 36 6.98 3.14 2.91
CA TYR A 36 6.06 4.09 2.31
C TYR A 36 4.63 3.54 2.35
N THR A 37 3.66 4.43 2.29
CA THR A 37 2.29 4.11 1.87
C THR A 37 1.82 5.16 0.85
N SER A 38 0.64 4.98 0.26
CA SER A 38 0.10 5.91 -0.73
C SER A 38 -1.03 6.76 -0.16
N VAL A 39 -1.24 7.95 -0.74
CA VAL A 39 -2.44 8.77 -0.45
C VAL A 39 -3.74 8.01 -0.74
N ILE A 40 -3.71 7.05 -1.67
CA ILE A 40 -4.83 6.17 -2.01
C ILE A 40 -5.17 5.27 -0.82
N SER A 41 -4.16 4.57 -0.28
CA SER A 41 -4.32 3.71 0.89
C SER A 41 -4.77 4.50 2.11
N VAL A 42 -4.22 5.69 2.33
CA VAL A 42 -4.66 6.60 3.41
C VAL A 42 -6.13 7.00 3.24
N GLY A 43 -6.56 7.30 2.00
CA GLY A 43 -7.95 7.59 1.67
C GLY A 43 -8.89 6.44 2.03
N GLU A 44 -8.53 5.21 1.64
CA GLU A 44 -9.34 4.02 1.93
C GLU A 44 -9.41 3.69 3.43
N LEU A 45 -8.30 3.87 4.16
CA LEU A 45 -8.30 3.73 5.62
C LEU A 45 -9.19 4.77 6.29
N ALA A 46 -9.13 6.02 5.82
CA ALA A 46 -9.94 7.12 6.35
C ALA A 46 -11.43 6.93 6.05
N PHE A 47 -11.78 6.35 4.89
CA PHE A 47 -13.12 5.87 4.60
C PHE A 47 -13.54 4.78 5.60
N GLY A 48 -12.67 3.78 5.82
CA GLY A 48 -12.91 2.70 6.78
C GLY A 48 -13.15 3.20 8.22
N VAL A 49 -12.42 4.24 8.65
CA VAL A 49 -12.66 4.89 9.96
C VAL A 49 -14.04 5.52 10.01
N ARG A 50 -14.42 6.31 9.00
CA ARG A 50 -15.74 6.99 8.97
C ARG A 50 -16.91 6.01 8.93
N LYS A 51 -16.72 4.87 8.26
CA LYS A 51 -17.73 3.81 8.17
C LYS A 51 -17.87 2.99 9.46
N ALA A 52 -16.86 2.98 10.34
CA ALA A 52 -16.91 2.19 11.57
C ALA A 52 -18.01 2.67 12.56
N PRO A 53 -18.49 1.78 13.44
CA PRO A 53 -19.39 2.15 14.54
C PRO A 53 -18.80 3.28 15.40
N PRO A 54 -19.59 4.29 15.82
CA PRO A 54 -19.11 5.46 16.57
C PRO A 54 -18.18 5.12 17.74
N GLU A 55 -18.52 4.10 18.53
CA GLU A 55 -17.78 3.61 19.69
C GLU A 55 -16.38 3.06 19.36
N HIS A 56 -16.11 2.72 18.10
CA HIS A 56 -14.82 2.23 17.63
C HIS A 56 -14.00 3.27 16.86
N ARG A 57 -14.60 4.39 16.45
CA ARG A 57 -13.98 5.36 15.53
C ARG A 57 -12.71 5.98 16.10
N GLU A 58 -12.75 6.43 17.35
CA GLU A 58 -11.61 7.09 17.99
C GLU A 58 -10.40 6.15 18.08
N LYS A 59 -10.61 4.94 18.60
CA LYS A 59 -9.58 3.91 18.68
C LYS A 59 -9.02 3.54 17.30
N LEU A 60 -9.87 3.44 16.28
CA LEU A 60 -9.44 3.11 14.92
C LEU A 60 -8.67 4.26 14.26
N GLN A 61 -9.09 5.51 14.51
CA GLN A 61 -8.41 6.71 14.06
C GLN A 61 -7.01 6.82 14.69
N GLN A 62 -6.91 6.64 16.00
CA GLN A 62 -5.63 6.65 16.72
C GLN A 62 -4.67 5.60 16.16
N ARG A 63 -5.12 4.35 16.02
CA ARG A 63 -4.28 3.28 15.42
C ARG A 63 -3.86 3.56 13.98
N THR A 64 -4.72 4.25 13.22
CA THR A 64 -4.39 4.66 11.84
C THR A 64 -3.28 5.72 11.87
N GLN A 65 -3.36 6.71 12.76
CA GLN A 65 -2.33 7.75 12.92
C GLN A 65 -0.99 7.18 13.41
N GLU A 66 -1.01 6.30 14.42
CA GLU A 66 0.18 5.63 14.95
C GLU A 66 0.89 4.79 13.87
N MET A 67 0.12 4.08 13.03
CA MET A 67 0.66 3.34 11.90
C MET A 67 1.23 4.27 10.83
N ILE A 68 0.51 5.33 10.46
CA ILE A 68 0.97 6.31 9.46
C ILE A 68 2.30 6.94 9.88
N ALA A 69 2.48 7.23 11.16
CA ALA A 69 3.71 7.79 11.71
C ALA A 69 4.94 6.85 11.58
N ARG A 70 4.75 5.58 11.22
CA ARG A 70 5.85 4.63 10.95
C ARG A 70 6.39 4.73 9.52
N PHE A 71 5.65 5.34 8.59
CA PHE A 71 6.11 5.51 7.22
C PHE A 71 7.01 6.73 7.10
N HIS A 72 8.06 6.62 6.27
CA HIS A 72 8.95 7.72 5.95
C HIS A 72 8.20 8.85 5.22
N SER A 73 7.31 8.48 4.29
CA SER A 73 6.45 9.43 3.60
C SER A 73 5.20 8.75 3.03
N ILE A 74 4.17 9.56 2.78
CA ILE A 74 2.96 9.16 2.07
C ILE A 74 3.10 9.64 0.62
N LEU A 75 3.21 8.70 -0.32
CA LEU A 75 3.41 9.01 -1.73
C LEU A 75 2.11 9.43 -2.40
N GLY A 76 2.17 10.55 -3.11
CA GLY A 76 1.06 11.14 -3.85
C GLY A 76 0.97 10.69 -5.31
N VAL A 77 -0.09 11.13 -5.99
CA VAL A 77 -0.21 11.01 -7.45
C VAL A 77 0.44 12.24 -8.08
N THR A 78 1.56 12.03 -8.76
CA THR A 78 2.26 13.05 -9.55
C THR A 78 2.05 12.82 -11.04
N HIS A 79 2.52 13.73 -11.89
CA HIS A 79 2.49 13.53 -13.34
C HIS A 79 3.18 12.22 -13.78
N ALA A 80 4.34 11.89 -13.21
CA ALA A 80 5.06 10.66 -13.52
C ALA A 80 4.26 9.40 -13.12
N VAL A 81 3.55 9.46 -11.99
CA VAL A 81 2.63 8.40 -11.56
C VAL A 81 1.46 8.25 -12.54
N ALA A 82 0.90 9.36 -13.04
CA ALA A 82 -0.19 9.35 -14.01
C ALA A 82 0.22 8.72 -15.36
N GLU A 83 1.42 9.03 -15.85
CA GLU A 83 1.99 8.37 -17.04
C GLU A 83 2.16 6.86 -16.84
N THR A 84 2.70 6.47 -15.67
CA THR A 84 2.89 5.06 -15.31
C THR A 84 1.54 4.33 -15.20
N TYR A 85 0.52 4.98 -14.62
CA TYR A 85 -0.84 4.47 -14.59
C TYR A 85 -1.38 4.18 -16.00
N GLY A 86 -1.24 5.14 -16.92
CA GLY A 86 -1.71 4.99 -18.30
C GLY A 86 -1.03 3.80 -19.01
N MET A 87 0.28 3.65 -18.80
CA MET A 87 1.03 2.49 -19.29
C MET A 87 0.49 1.16 -18.72
N ILE A 88 0.24 1.08 -17.40
CA ILE A 88 -0.28 -0.16 -16.78
C ILE A 88 -1.64 -0.51 -17.37
N VAL A 89 -2.57 0.45 -17.42
CA VAL A 89 -3.93 0.21 -17.93
C VAL A 89 -3.91 -0.25 -19.39
N ALA A 90 -3.01 0.30 -20.21
CA ALA A 90 -2.85 -0.11 -21.60
C ALA A 90 -2.29 -1.54 -21.78
N GLN A 91 -1.58 -2.06 -20.78
CA GLN A 91 -0.98 -3.41 -20.81
C GLN A 91 -1.89 -4.49 -20.23
N VAL A 92 -2.87 -4.14 -19.39
CA VAL A 92 -3.80 -5.12 -18.82
C VAL A 92 -4.75 -5.62 -19.92
N HIS A 93 -4.82 -6.94 -20.07
CA HIS A 93 -5.61 -7.59 -21.10
C HIS A 93 -7.11 -7.26 -20.96
N PRO A 94 -7.84 -7.02 -22.06
CA PRO A 94 -9.28 -6.84 -22.04
C PRO A 94 -9.98 -8.02 -21.34
N GLY A 95 -10.80 -7.72 -20.33
CA GLY A 95 -11.53 -8.73 -19.55
C GLY A 95 -10.92 -9.06 -18.18
N TYR A 96 -9.69 -8.62 -17.91
CA TYR A 96 -9.16 -8.60 -16.54
C TYR A 96 -9.47 -7.25 -15.89
N HIS A 97 -9.93 -7.29 -14.64
CA HIS A 97 -10.21 -6.08 -13.87
C HIS A 97 -9.30 -6.09 -12.65
N ILE A 98 -8.47 -5.05 -12.55
CA ILE A 98 -7.77 -4.67 -11.33
C ILE A 98 -8.63 -3.59 -10.68
N GLY A 99 -8.70 -3.54 -9.34
CA GLY A 99 -9.39 -2.46 -8.63
C GLY A 99 -8.91 -1.09 -9.10
N GLN A 100 -9.83 -0.12 -9.20
CA GLN A 100 -9.50 1.22 -9.71
C GLN A 100 -8.39 1.89 -8.88
N ASN A 101 -8.41 1.70 -7.56
CA ASN A 101 -7.39 2.20 -6.66
C ASN A 101 -6.08 1.41 -6.74
N ASP A 102 -6.15 0.11 -7.02
CA ASP A 102 -4.98 -0.75 -7.14
C ASP A 102 -4.12 -0.36 -8.34
N TYR A 103 -4.71 0.11 -9.44
CA TYR A 103 -3.93 0.71 -10.54
C TYR A 103 -3.07 1.88 -10.07
N TRP A 104 -3.60 2.77 -9.23
CA TRP A 104 -2.84 3.90 -8.71
C TRP A 104 -1.75 3.47 -7.75
N ILE A 105 -2.03 2.49 -6.88
CA ILE A 105 -1.05 1.93 -5.96
C ILE A 105 0.10 1.25 -6.73
N ALA A 106 -0.23 0.47 -7.76
CA ALA A 106 0.75 -0.17 -8.63
C ALA A 106 1.59 0.86 -9.40
N ALA A 107 0.97 1.92 -9.90
CA ALA A 107 1.66 3.02 -10.58
C ALA A 107 2.66 3.70 -9.64
N ILE A 108 2.27 4.01 -8.40
CA ILE A 108 3.18 4.58 -7.39
C ILE A 108 4.35 3.64 -7.12
N ALA A 109 4.10 2.35 -6.92
CA ALA A 109 5.17 1.38 -6.69
C ALA A 109 6.18 1.34 -7.86
N LEU A 110 5.69 1.30 -9.10
CA LEU A 110 6.54 1.25 -10.29
C LEU A 110 7.31 2.55 -10.52
N THR A 111 6.65 3.72 -10.43
CA THR A 111 7.30 5.03 -10.62
C THR A 111 8.46 5.24 -9.65
N HIS A 112 8.32 4.75 -8.42
CA HIS A 112 9.33 4.89 -7.36
C HIS A 112 10.24 3.67 -7.21
N ASN A 113 10.12 2.67 -8.08
CA ASN A 113 10.86 1.41 -8.03
C ASN A 113 10.82 0.73 -6.64
N LEU A 114 9.62 0.62 -6.06
CA LEU A 114 9.38 0.05 -4.73
C LEU A 114 8.91 -1.41 -4.83
N VAL A 115 9.14 -2.18 -3.75
CA VAL A 115 8.51 -3.48 -3.58
C VAL A 115 7.14 -3.29 -2.92
N LEU A 116 6.07 -3.76 -3.54
CA LEU A 116 4.72 -3.66 -3.02
C LEU A 116 4.45 -4.76 -1.99
N ILE A 117 4.08 -4.38 -0.76
CA ILE A 117 3.65 -5.31 0.28
C ILE A 117 2.15 -5.52 0.14
N THR A 118 1.74 -6.72 -0.28
CA THR A 118 0.34 -7.08 -0.55
C THR A 118 0.14 -8.60 -0.55
N ASN A 119 -1.09 -9.07 -0.35
CA ASN A 119 -1.51 -10.42 -0.71
C ASN A 119 -2.56 -10.45 -1.82
N ASP A 120 -2.83 -9.31 -2.45
CA ASP A 120 -3.81 -9.23 -3.52
C ASP A 120 -3.22 -9.78 -4.83
N SER A 121 -3.94 -10.74 -5.42
CA SER A 121 -3.57 -11.36 -6.69
C SER A 121 -3.81 -10.43 -7.88
N ASP A 122 -4.58 -9.35 -7.70
CA ASP A 122 -4.83 -8.40 -8.79
C ASP A 122 -3.54 -7.75 -9.30
N PHE A 123 -2.57 -7.55 -8.40
CA PHE A 123 -1.25 -7.03 -8.74
C PHE A 123 -0.38 -8.00 -9.58
N ASP A 124 -0.73 -9.30 -9.67
CA ASP A 124 -0.02 -10.24 -10.56
C ASP A 124 -0.16 -9.87 -12.04
N ARG A 125 -1.15 -9.04 -12.37
CA ARG A 125 -1.45 -8.60 -13.73
C ARG A 125 -0.67 -7.35 -14.15
N VAL A 126 0.08 -6.76 -13.23
CA VAL A 126 0.91 -5.58 -13.48
C VAL A 126 2.33 -6.02 -13.83
N PHE A 127 2.74 -5.75 -15.07
CA PHE A 127 4.06 -6.13 -15.54
C PHE A 127 5.17 -5.39 -14.76
N ASN A 128 6.28 -6.08 -14.48
CA ASN A 128 7.44 -5.59 -13.71
C ASN A 128 7.17 -5.13 -12.27
N LEU A 129 5.97 -5.32 -11.73
CA LEU A 129 5.67 -4.97 -10.34
C LEU A 129 6.29 -6.00 -9.40
N ARG A 130 7.27 -5.58 -8.60
CA ARG A 130 7.82 -6.41 -7.52
C ARG A 130 6.85 -6.38 -6.35
N LYS A 131 6.48 -7.55 -5.83
CA LYS A 131 5.62 -7.66 -4.65
C LYS A 131 6.05 -8.76 -3.69
N GLU A 132 5.72 -8.57 -2.42
CA GLU A 132 5.94 -9.54 -1.35
C GLU A 132 4.71 -9.65 -0.46
N ASN A 133 4.47 -10.85 0.06
CA ASN A 133 3.44 -11.10 1.06
C ASN A 133 4.10 -11.39 2.42
N TRP A 134 3.85 -10.53 3.39
CA TRP A 134 4.40 -10.62 4.75
C TRP A 134 3.39 -11.12 5.79
N PHE A 135 2.24 -11.61 5.35
CA PHE A 135 1.16 -12.04 6.22
C PHE A 135 1.39 -13.50 6.64
N VAL A 136 2.16 -13.70 7.71
CA VAL A 136 2.46 -15.02 8.32
C VAL A 136 2.06 -15.06 9.80
#